data_AF-A0A0K2SQT8-F1
#
_entry.id   AF-A0A0K2SQT8-F1
#
_cell.length_a   1.000
_cell.length_b   1.000
_cell.length_c   1.000
_cell.angle_alpha   90.00
_cell.angle_beta   90.00
_cell.angle_gamma   90.00
#
_symmetry.space_group_name_H-M   'P 1'
#
loop_
_entity.id
_entity.type
_entity.pdbx_description
1 polymer ?
#
loop_
_entity_poly.entity_id
_entity_poly.type
_entity_poly.pdbx_seq_one_letter_code
_entity_poly.pdbx_strand_id
1 'polypeptide(L)'
;MVRFAYPKQELLRQQCRSGEEVLVSAPFYSAESLAWVVPAANGRLEFWTRLNPNDFVAGVSDPAALVKLVDCLGAGRVTLRMHRALHAKIYLVDRKWGYVGSANLTLAAFFTNVEAMAEMDGEEAEALAHLVDIMRPRLQEVSVDDFRSFVDATKDVIEKYPEHRQLVPEEAQGELQAAIDLADDLLVPRKPEIDHERAPRLEDFIVFLERRNESSAGELIARHRGHSNLQGHVKQSYYGSVLFLLHPAYASLRPGLVQTAVNHVPRVSREVEEKWIEFLDAHAGIKGPDFDLSVLRRILPESLGGYTTTGGGASSTFRRTLPLVARFLDEHKIE
;
A
#
# COMPACT_ATOMS: atom_id res chain seq x y z
N MET A 1 25.68 21.23 -9.01
CA MET A 1 24.87 22.23 -8.26
C MET A 1 23.41 21.90 -8.52
N VAL A 2 22.62 21.54 -7.50
CA VAL A 2 21.20 21.19 -7.67
C VAL A 2 20.41 22.37 -8.25
N ARG A 3 19.67 22.13 -9.34
CA ARG A 3 18.82 23.15 -9.99
C ARG A 3 17.35 22.86 -9.71
N PHE A 4 16.66 23.77 -9.07
CA PHE A 4 15.20 23.67 -8.92
C PHE A 4 14.51 24.16 -10.19
N ALA A 5 13.59 23.35 -10.73
CA ALA A 5 12.90 23.63 -11.97
C ALA A 5 11.49 23.04 -11.97
N TYR A 6 10.65 23.56 -12.87
CA TYR A 6 9.45 22.85 -13.30
C TYR A 6 9.85 21.62 -14.12
N PRO A 7 9.10 20.50 -14.02
CA PRO A 7 9.33 19.33 -14.86
C PRO A 7 9.18 19.71 -16.34
N LYS A 8 10.18 19.37 -17.16
CA LYS A 8 10.15 19.63 -18.61
C LYS A 8 10.02 18.31 -19.38
N GLN A 9 8.88 18.14 -20.05
CA GLN A 9 8.59 16.92 -20.80
C GLN A 9 9.66 16.60 -21.85
N GLU A 10 10.08 17.60 -22.63
CA GLU A 10 11.03 17.39 -23.73
C GLU A 10 12.43 17.02 -23.21
N LEU A 11 12.84 17.60 -22.08
CA LEU A 11 14.13 17.25 -21.47
C LEU A 11 14.11 15.81 -20.94
N LEU A 12 13.07 15.42 -20.20
CA LEU A 12 12.93 14.04 -19.73
C LEU A 12 12.96 13.05 -20.91
N ARG A 13 12.18 13.35 -21.96
CA ARG A 13 12.11 12.54 -23.17
C ARG A 13 13.46 12.42 -23.88
N GLN A 14 14.19 13.53 -24.00
CA GLN A 14 15.51 13.55 -24.61
C GLN A 14 16.49 12.67 -23.82
N GLN A 15 16.54 12.85 -22.49
CA GLN A 15 17.46 12.11 -21.62
C GLN A 15 17.18 10.61 -21.65
N CYS A 16 15.92 10.19 -21.49
CA CYS A 16 15.56 8.78 -21.55
C CYS A 16 15.92 8.15 -22.91
N ARG A 17 15.64 8.83 -24.03
CA ARG A 17 15.95 8.29 -25.37
C ARG A 17 17.43 8.15 -25.66
N SER A 18 18.28 8.95 -25.01
CA SER A 18 19.74 8.81 -25.13
C SER A 18 20.34 7.81 -24.14
N GLY A 19 19.61 7.46 -23.09
CA GLY A 19 20.12 6.63 -22.00
C GLY A 19 19.97 5.12 -22.22
N GLU A 20 20.91 4.36 -21.68
CA GLU A 20 20.89 2.89 -21.70
C GLU A 20 20.20 2.31 -20.47
N GLU A 21 20.24 2.99 -19.33
CA GLU A 21 19.57 2.58 -18.10
C GLU A 21 18.63 3.70 -17.63
N VAL A 22 17.34 3.47 -17.76
CA VAL A 22 16.30 4.42 -17.33
C VAL A 22 15.57 3.83 -16.13
N LEU A 23 15.53 4.57 -15.03
CA LEU A 23 14.69 4.28 -13.88
C LEU A 23 13.61 5.34 -13.74
N VAL A 24 12.38 4.86 -13.54
CA VAL A 24 11.22 5.69 -13.24
C VAL A 24 10.62 5.19 -11.94
N SER A 25 10.51 6.06 -10.94
CA SER A 25 9.64 5.87 -9.78
C SER A 25 8.51 6.85 -9.90
N ALA A 26 7.29 6.37 -10.10
CA ALA A 26 6.10 7.19 -10.12
C ALA A 26 4.88 6.37 -9.65
N PRO A 27 4.22 6.76 -8.54
CA PRO A 27 3.02 6.06 -8.09
C PRO A 27 1.87 6.19 -9.08
N PHE A 28 1.78 7.33 -9.78
CA PHE A 28 0.73 7.62 -10.76
C PHE A 28 1.31 7.87 -12.14
N TYR A 29 0.64 7.37 -13.18
CA TYR A 29 1.10 7.54 -14.56
C TYR A 29 -0.01 7.49 -15.62
N SER A 30 0.20 8.16 -16.76
CA SER A 30 -0.77 8.14 -17.89
C SER A 30 -0.19 7.49 -19.15
N ALA A 31 -1.06 7.06 -20.07
CA ALA A 31 -0.63 6.45 -21.33
C ALA A 31 0.30 7.35 -22.16
N GLU A 32 -0.01 8.64 -22.25
CA GLU A 32 0.74 9.61 -23.06
C GLU A 32 2.13 9.87 -22.49
N SER A 33 2.24 9.85 -21.17
CA SER A 33 3.47 10.18 -20.45
C SER A 33 4.44 9.00 -20.38
N LEU A 34 3.96 7.77 -20.46
CA LEU A 34 4.80 6.57 -20.64
C LEU A 34 5.66 6.64 -21.92
N ALA A 35 5.22 7.33 -22.96
CA ALA A 35 5.99 7.51 -24.19
C ALA A 35 7.25 8.41 -24.00
N TRP A 36 7.38 9.08 -22.86
CA TRP A 36 8.52 9.95 -22.57
C TRP A 36 9.69 9.20 -21.94
N VAL A 37 9.44 8.05 -21.32
CA VAL A 37 10.44 7.30 -20.55
C VAL A 37 10.99 6.08 -21.30
N VAL A 38 10.86 6.08 -22.62
CA VAL A 38 11.40 5.03 -23.50
C VAL A 38 12.93 5.16 -23.57
N PRO A 39 13.70 4.14 -23.15
CA PRO A 39 15.16 4.16 -23.21
C PRO A 39 15.67 4.12 -24.67
N ALA A 40 16.99 4.22 -24.85
CA ALA A 40 17.65 3.96 -26.13
C ALA A 40 17.29 2.55 -26.69
N ALA A 41 17.56 2.31 -27.98
CA ALA A 41 17.11 1.10 -28.69
C ALA A 41 17.47 -0.23 -27.99
N ASN A 42 18.61 -0.29 -27.31
CA ASN A 42 19.07 -1.47 -26.54
C ASN A 42 19.04 -1.25 -25.01
N GLY A 43 18.55 -0.10 -24.55
CA GLY A 43 18.51 0.25 -23.14
C GLY A 43 17.43 -0.51 -22.36
N ARG A 44 17.47 -0.42 -21.04
CA ARG A 44 16.56 -1.06 -20.11
C ARG A 44 15.76 -0.02 -19.34
N LEU A 45 14.54 -0.41 -18.96
CA LEU A 45 13.64 0.37 -18.13
C LEU A 45 13.42 -0.36 -16.82
N GLU A 46 13.68 0.31 -15.70
CA GLU A 46 13.20 -0.12 -14.39
C GLU A 46 12.06 0.80 -13.96
N PHE A 47 10.86 0.25 -13.80
CA PHE A 47 9.65 1.01 -13.51
C PHE A 47 9.12 0.65 -12.12
N TRP A 48 9.16 1.62 -11.21
CA TRP A 48 8.63 1.52 -9.86
C TRP A 48 7.29 2.21 -9.79
N THR A 49 6.26 1.48 -9.38
CA THR A 49 4.91 2.05 -9.25
C THR A 49 4.16 1.52 -8.03
N ARG A 50 3.04 2.15 -7.74
CA ARG A 50 2.15 1.75 -6.67
C ARG A 50 1.16 0.73 -7.22
N LEU A 51 1.06 -0.42 -6.55
CA LEU A 51 0.03 -1.42 -6.85
C LEU A 51 -1.10 -1.24 -5.85
N ASN A 52 -2.11 -0.47 -6.24
CA ASN A 52 -3.33 -0.28 -5.46
C ASN A 52 -4.52 -0.29 -6.42
N PRO A 53 -5.43 -1.28 -6.33
CA PRO A 53 -6.63 -1.33 -7.18
C PRO A 53 -7.50 -0.07 -7.12
N ASN A 54 -7.54 0.64 -5.98
CA ASN A 54 -8.29 1.89 -5.88
C ASN A 54 -7.74 3.01 -6.77
N ASP A 55 -6.42 3.05 -6.99
CA ASP A 55 -5.81 4.04 -7.89
C ASP A 55 -6.23 3.78 -9.34
N PHE A 56 -6.45 2.51 -9.67
CA PHE A 56 -6.74 2.06 -11.02
C PHE A 56 -8.20 2.34 -11.35
N VAL A 57 -9.10 2.03 -10.40
CA VAL A 57 -10.50 2.44 -10.47
C VAL A 57 -10.62 3.96 -10.53
N ALA A 58 -9.78 4.70 -9.79
CA ALA A 58 -9.76 6.16 -9.84
C ALA A 58 -9.22 6.71 -11.18
N GLY A 59 -8.58 5.87 -11.99
CA GLY A 59 -7.99 6.26 -13.26
C GLY A 59 -6.79 7.21 -13.13
N VAL A 60 -6.10 7.18 -11.97
CA VAL A 60 -4.87 7.97 -11.77
C VAL A 60 -3.62 7.24 -12.29
N SER A 61 -3.74 5.94 -12.58
CA SER A 61 -2.74 5.11 -13.25
C SER A 61 -3.37 4.34 -14.42
N ASP A 62 -2.64 4.19 -15.54
CA ASP A 62 -3.09 3.43 -16.72
C ASP A 62 -2.28 2.12 -16.89
N PRO A 63 -2.61 1.05 -16.14
CA PRO A 63 -1.85 -0.19 -16.16
C PRO A 63 -1.84 -0.88 -17.52
N ALA A 64 -2.92 -0.75 -18.31
CA ALA A 64 -2.98 -1.31 -19.65
C ALA A 64 -1.98 -0.62 -20.59
N ALA A 65 -1.77 0.70 -20.43
CA ALA A 65 -0.72 1.40 -21.17
C ALA A 65 0.69 0.98 -20.75
N LEU A 66 0.92 0.67 -19.46
CA LEU A 66 2.21 0.14 -19.01
C LEU A 66 2.50 -1.24 -19.60
N VAL A 67 1.49 -2.13 -19.68
CA VAL A 67 1.62 -3.41 -20.39
C VAL A 67 2.00 -3.19 -21.86
N LYS A 68 1.34 -2.25 -22.56
CA LYS A 68 1.69 -1.91 -23.95
C LYS A 68 3.13 -1.40 -24.08
N LEU A 69 3.61 -0.58 -23.13
CA LEU A 69 5.00 -0.13 -23.12
C LEU A 69 5.97 -1.31 -22.96
N VAL A 70 5.68 -2.23 -22.04
CA VAL A 70 6.47 -3.46 -21.84
C VAL A 70 6.50 -4.31 -23.10
N ASP A 71 5.36 -4.48 -23.78
CA ASP A 71 5.28 -5.23 -25.04
C ASP A 71 6.12 -4.58 -26.14
N CYS A 72 6.09 -3.25 -26.25
CA CYS A 72 6.89 -2.50 -27.22
C CYS A 72 8.40 -2.62 -26.97
N LEU A 73 8.82 -2.61 -25.70
CA LEU A 73 10.23 -2.70 -25.32
C LEU A 73 10.75 -4.14 -25.34
N GLY A 74 9.88 -5.11 -25.04
CA GLY A 74 10.20 -6.50 -24.74
C GLY A 74 10.40 -6.73 -23.24
N ALA A 75 9.75 -7.76 -22.69
CA ALA A 75 9.74 -8.06 -21.26
C ALA A 75 11.15 -8.21 -20.65
N GLY A 76 12.13 -8.76 -21.38
CA GLY A 76 13.52 -8.89 -20.90
C GLY A 76 14.27 -7.57 -20.76
N ARG A 77 13.68 -6.45 -21.18
CA ARG A 77 14.25 -5.09 -21.05
C ARG A 77 13.53 -4.26 -20.00
N VAL A 78 12.49 -4.78 -19.35
CA VAL A 78 11.73 -4.07 -18.33
C VAL A 78 11.75 -4.82 -17.01
N THR A 79 12.16 -4.12 -15.95
CA THR A 79 12.01 -4.60 -14.56
C THR A 79 10.89 -3.82 -13.91
N LEU A 80 9.86 -4.52 -13.43
CA LEU A 80 8.77 -3.90 -12.68
C LEU A 80 9.01 -4.10 -11.19
N ARG A 81 8.97 -3.00 -10.43
CA ARG A 81 8.97 -3.04 -8.96
C ARG A 81 7.76 -2.32 -8.41
N MET A 82 7.17 -2.86 -7.36
CA MET A 82 5.92 -2.34 -6.83
C MET A 82 5.92 -2.30 -5.31
N HIS A 83 5.20 -1.31 -4.78
CA HIS A 83 4.91 -1.22 -3.35
C HIS A 83 3.62 -0.43 -3.13
N ARG A 84 2.75 -0.89 -2.23
CA ARG A 84 1.46 -0.24 -1.91
C ARG A 84 1.62 1.21 -1.45
N ALA A 85 2.66 1.48 -0.67
CA ALA A 85 2.95 2.82 -0.13
C ALA A 85 4.01 3.59 -0.94
N LEU A 86 4.32 3.19 -2.18
CA LEU A 86 5.24 3.98 -3.00
C LEU A 86 4.66 5.38 -3.20
N HIS A 87 5.45 6.41 -2.91
CA HIS A 87 5.07 7.80 -3.14
C HIS A 87 6.19 8.65 -3.77
N ALA A 88 7.39 8.09 -3.90
CA ALA A 88 8.53 8.78 -4.47
C ALA A 88 8.35 9.04 -5.97
N LYS A 89 8.72 10.24 -6.42
CA LYS A 89 8.80 10.58 -7.85
C LYS A 89 10.25 10.83 -8.23
N ILE A 90 10.85 9.88 -8.94
CA ILE A 90 12.26 9.89 -9.33
C ILE A 90 12.37 9.48 -10.78
N TYR A 91 13.17 10.20 -11.55
CA TYR A 91 13.58 9.81 -12.90
C TYR A 91 15.09 9.82 -12.93
N LEU A 92 15.72 8.73 -13.31
CA LEU A 92 17.18 8.61 -13.30
C LEU A 92 17.63 7.94 -14.58
N VAL A 93 18.67 8.50 -15.20
CA VAL A 93 19.21 8.03 -16.48
C VAL A 93 20.72 7.85 -16.34
N ASP A 94 21.19 6.63 -16.59
CA ASP A 94 22.60 6.20 -16.59
C ASP A 94 23.40 6.60 -15.34
N ARG A 95 22.71 6.88 -14.22
CA ARG A 95 23.26 7.50 -13.01
C ARG A 95 23.97 8.84 -13.26
N LYS A 96 23.74 9.48 -14.42
CA LYS A 96 24.39 10.73 -14.86
C LYS A 96 23.47 11.94 -14.87
N TRP A 97 22.17 11.69 -14.98
CA TRP A 97 21.14 12.71 -14.96
C TRP A 97 19.93 12.21 -14.20
N GLY A 98 19.25 13.09 -13.47
CA GLY A 98 18.00 12.72 -12.84
C GLY A 98 17.14 13.89 -12.37
N TYR A 99 15.91 13.53 -12.06
CA TYR A 99 14.90 14.37 -11.45
C TYR A 99 14.37 13.70 -10.18
N VAL A 100 14.16 14.50 -9.14
CA VAL A 100 13.42 14.09 -7.93
C VAL A 100 12.53 15.23 -7.45
N GLY A 101 11.29 14.94 -7.05
CA GLY A 101 10.37 15.97 -6.61
C GLY A 101 8.92 15.52 -6.49
N SER A 102 7.99 16.42 -6.82
CA SER A 102 6.55 16.20 -6.65
C SER A 102 5.82 15.69 -7.90
N ALA A 103 6.41 15.83 -9.09
CA ALA A 103 5.75 15.50 -10.36
C ALA A 103 5.67 13.99 -10.61
N ASN A 104 4.46 13.44 -10.58
CA ASN A 104 4.16 12.10 -11.10
C ASN A 104 4.33 12.05 -12.62
N LEU A 105 4.43 10.85 -13.20
CA LEU A 105 4.55 10.69 -14.66
C LEU A 105 3.17 10.85 -15.32
N THR A 106 2.58 12.04 -15.28
CA THR A 106 1.25 12.31 -15.82
C THR A 106 1.25 13.61 -16.63
N LEU A 107 0.31 13.75 -17.57
CA LEU A 107 0.14 15.02 -18.29
C LEU A 107 -0.09 16.20 -17.33
N ALA A 108 -0.96 16.03 -16.34
CA ALA A 108 -1.28 17.09 -15.40
C ALA A 108 -0.05 17.59 -14.62
N ALA A 109 0.80 16.67 -14.14
CA ALA A 109 2.01 17.04 -13.42
C ALA A 109 3.03 17.82 -14.28
N PHE A 110 3.11 17.53 -15.57
CA PHE A 110 4.08 18.21 -16.46
C PHE A 110 3.57 19.51 -17.08
N PHE A 111 2.26 19.79 -17.01
CA PHE A 111 1.66 20.92 -17.73
C PHE A 111 0.75 21.82 -16.90
N THR A 112 0.01 21.29 -15.93
CA THR A 112 -1.06 22.03 -15.26
C THR A 112 -0.85 22.19 -13.77
N ASN A 113 -0.28 21.19 -13.10
CA ASN A 113 -0.08 21.23 -11.66
C ASN A 113 1.06 22.17 -11.27
N VAL A 114 0.98 22.70 -10.07
CA VAL A 114 2.11 23.39 -9.44
C VAL A 114 3.05 22.34 -8.87
N GLU A 115 4.09 22.00 -9.64
CA GLU A 115 5.09 21.01 -9.26
C GLU A 115 6.46 21.65 -8.99
N ALA A 116 7.28 20.97 -8.18
CA ALA A 116 8.67 21.31 -7.96
C ALA A 116 9.55 20.07 -8.19
N MET A 117 10.57 20.21 -9.03
CA MET A 117 11.58 19.19 -9.28
C MET A 117 12.98 19.74 -9.00
N ALA A 118 13.84 18.89 -8.45
CA ALA A 118 15.28 19.10 -8.41
C ALA A 118 15.92 18.33 -9.57
N GLU A 119 16.55 19.05 -10.49
CA GLU A 119 17.41 18.51 -11.53
C GLU A 119 18.81 18.24 -10.97
N MET A 120 19.34 17.07 -11.29
CA MET A 120 20.63 16.59 -10.84
C MET A 120 21.43 16.07 -12.03
N ASP A 121 22.71 16.41 -12.09
CA ASP A 121 23.67 15.94 -13.08
C ASP A 121 24.98 15.51 -12.39
N GLY A 122 25.80 14.70 -13.07
CA GLY A 122 27.13 14.30 -12.57
C GLY A 122 27.10 13.66 -11.18
N GLU A 123 27.85 14.22 -10.23
CA GLU A 123 27.95 13.69 -8.86
C GLU A 123 26.62 13.72 -8.10
N GLU A 124 25.73 14.68 -8.38
CA GLU A 124 24.42 14.73 -7.73
C GLU A 124 23.48 13.63 -8.23
N ALA A 125 23.55 13.29 -9.53
CA ALA A 125 22.79 12.17 -10.07
C ALA A 125 23.29 10.83 -9.51
N GLU A 126 24.60 10.69 -9.30
CA GLU A 126 25.17 9.53 -8.64
C GLU A 126 24.74 9.43 -7.17
N ALA A 127 24.65 10.54 -6.45
CA ALA A 127 24.09 10.57 -5.09
C ALA A 127 22.59 10.15 -5.06
N LEU A 128 21.80 10.59 -6.04
CA LEU A 128 20.43 10.13 -6.21
C LEU A 128 20.35 8.63 -6.51
N ALA A 129 21.27 8.09 -7.31
CA ALA A 129 21.38 6.66 -7.58
C ALA A 129 21.64 5.84 -6.30
N HIS A 130 22.50 6.33 -5.40
CA HIS A 130 22.70 5.69 -4.09
C HIS A 130 21.42 5.66 -3.24
N LEU A 131 20.63 6.74 -3.24
CA LEU A 131 19.33 6.76 -2.55
C LEU A 131 18.37 5.72 -3.15
N VAL A 132 18.31 5.64 -4.48
CA VAL A 132 17.56 4.61 -5.21
C VAL A 132 18.00 3.21 -4.75
N ASP A 133 19.31 2.95 -4.68
CA ASP A 133 19.82 1.63 -4.27
C ASP A 133 19.44 1.27 -2.82
N ILE A 134 19.31 2.25 -1.91
CA ILE A 134 18.80 2.05 -0.54
C ILE A 134 17.29 1.74 -0.53
N MET A 135 16.51 2.34 -1.44
CA MET A 135 15.06 2.14 -1.51
C MET A 135 14.68 0.82 -2.19
N ARG A 136 15.45 0.39 -3.19
CA ARG A 136 15.18 -0.76 -4.05
C ARG A 136 14.80 -2.06 -3.31
N PRO A 137 15.46 -2.46 -2.20
CA PRO A 137 15.11 -3.67 -1.46
C PRO A 137 13.75 -3.62 -0.75
N ARG A 138 13.15 -2.43 -0.62
CA ARG A 138 11.83 -2.23 -0.01
C ARG A 138 10.69 -2.41 -1.01
N LEU A 139 11.01 -2.62 -2.28
CA LEU A 139 10.04 -2.80 -3.35
C LEU A 139 10.02 -4.26 -3.78
N GLN A 140 8.83 -4.79 -4.02
CA GLN A 140 8.65 -6.14 -4.53
C GLN A 140 8.88 -6.15 -6.04
N GLU A 141 9.76 -7.01 -6.53
CA GLU A 141 9.88 -7.25 -7.96
C GLU A 141 8.70 -8.12 -8.41
N VAL A 142 8.00 -7.68 -9.46
CA VAL A 142 6.82 -8.35 -9.99
C VAL A 142 7.12 -8.76 -11.42
N SER A 143 6.85 -10.02 -11.77
CA SER A 143 7.07 -10.47 -13.13
C SER A 143 6.09 -9.79 -14.09
N VAL A 144 6.48 -9.64 -15.36
CA VAL A 144 5.59 -9.05 -16.37
C VAL A 144 4.30 -9.87 -16.54
N ASP A 145 4.38 -11.20 -16.46
CA ASP A 145 3.22 -12.07 -16.63
C ASP A 145 2.27 -12.00 -15.42
N ASP A 146 2.82 -11.91 -14.21
CA ASP A 146 2.03 -11.66 -13.00
C ASP A 146 1.33 -10.30 -13.07
N PHE A 147 2.06 -9.26 -13.50
CA PHE A 147 1.48 -7.93 -13.67
C PHE A 147 0.38 -7.94 -14.72
N ARG A 148 0.57 -8.60 -15.88
CA ARG A 148 -0.49 -8.76 -16.90
C ARG A 148 -1.72 -9.46 -16.33
N SER A 149 -1.52 -10.57 -15.61
CA SER A 149 -2.62 -11.30 -14.96
C SER A 149 -3.41 -10.41 -14.02
N PHE A 150 -2.71 -9.53 -13.28
CA PHE A 150 -3.34 -8.52 -12.45
C PHE A 150 -4.08 -7.44 -13.25
N VAL A 151 -3.50 -6.92 -14.33
CA VAL A 151 -4.20 -5.96 -15.22
C VAL A 151 -5.47 -6.59 -15.80
N ASP A 152 -5.41 -7.83 -16.27
CA ASP A 152 -6.55 -8.54 -16.85
C ASP A 152 -7.65 -8.77 -15.81
N ALA A 153 -7.29 -9.18 -14.59
CA ALA A 153 -8.24 -9.36 -13.49
C ALA A 153 -8.90 -8.06 -13.02
N THR A 154 -8.23 -6.92 -13.19
CA THR A 154 -8.74 -5.61 -12.78
C THR A 154 -9.48 -4.85 -13.88
N LYS A 155 -9.26 -5.23 -15.15
CA LYS A 155 -9.82 -4.57 -16.32
C LYS A 155 -11.35 -4.51 -16.28
N ASP A 156 -12.01 -5.62 -15.94
CA ASP A 156 -13.47 -5.69 -15.89
C ASP A 156 -14.04 -4.70 -14.86
N VAL A 157 -13.38 -4.53 -13.71
CA VAL A 157 -13.79 -3.59 -12.67
C VAL A 157 -13.72 -2.14 -13.18
N ILE A 158 -12.66 -1.82 -13.92
CA ILE A 158 -12.42 -0.47 -14.46
C ILE A 158 -13.41 -0.18 -15.61
N GLU A 159 -13.62 -1.13 -16.52
CA GLU A 159 -14.45 -0.95 -17.71
C GLU A 159 -15.95 -0.92 -17.39
N LYS A 160 -16.42 -1.69 -16.39
CA LYS A 160 -17.84 -1.71 -15.99
C LYS A 160 -18.29 -0.45 -15.26
N TYR A 161 -17.39 0.25 -14.57
CA TYR A 161 -17.74 1.37 -13.69
C TYR A 161 -16.98 2.68 -14.00
N PRO A 162 -16.96 3.15 -15.26
CA PRO A 162 -16.11 4.27 -15.69
C PRO A 162 -16.53 5.62 -15.08
N GLU A 163 -17.80 5.76 -14.67
CA GLU A 163 -18.37 6.99 -14.10
C GLU A 163 -18.23 7.06 -12.57
N HIS A 164 -17.77 5.96 -11.95
CA HIS A 164 -17.70 5.78 -10.50
C HIS A 164 -16.28 5.81 -9.94
N ARG A 165 -15.37 6.52 -10.63
CA ARG A 165 -13.93 6.66 -10.26
C ARG A 165 -13.65 7.17 -8.84
N GLN A 166 -14.67 7.57 -8.09
CA GLN A 166 -14.55 8.03 -6.70
C GLN A 166 -15.23 7.09 -5.68
N LEU A 167 -16.21 6.27 -6.10
CA LEU A 167 -17.00 5.42 -5.20
C LEU A 167 -17.44 4.16 -5.94
N VAL A 168 -16.82 3.02 -5.61
CA VAL A 168 -17.17 1.71 -6.17
C VAL A 168 -18.55 1.28 -5.68
N PRO A 169 -19.51 0.98 -6.58
CA PRO A 169 -20.84 0.50 -6.21
C PRO A 169 -20.79 -0.78 -5.36
N GLU A 170 -21.82 -1.00 -4.53
CA GLU A 170 -21.88 -2.18 -3.63
C GLU A 170 -21.75 -3.51 -4.39
N GLU A 171 -22.43 -3.62 -5.53
CA GLU A 171 -22.37 -4.74 -6.47
C GLU A 171 -20.96 -5.03 -7.02
N ALA A 172 -20.09 -4.03 -7.08
CA ALA A 172 -18.71 -4.13 -7.59
C ALA A 172 -17.68 -4.39 -6.48
N GLN A 173 -18.09 -4.37 -5.20
CA GLN A 173 -17.17 -4.56 -4.08
C GLN A 173 -16.51 -5.95 -4.06
N GLY A 174 -17.20 -6.96 -4.60
CA GLY A 174 -16.66 -8.31 -4.74
C GLY A 174 -15.50 -8.36 -5.74
N GLU A 175 -15.68 -7.74 -6.91
CA GLU A 175 -14.64 -7.68 -7.94
C GLU A 175 -13.43 -6.85 -7.47
N LEU A 176 -13.68 -5.71 -6.79
CA LEU A 176 -12.62 -4.92 -6.16
C LEU A 176 -11.87 -5.71 -5.08
N GLN A 177 -12.57 -6.51 -4.28
CA GLN A 177 -11.90 -7.37 -3.28
C GLN A 177 -11.02 -8.41 -3.95
N ALA A 178 -11.47 -9.03 -5.04
CA ALA A 178 -10.64 -9.99 -5.79
C ALA A 178 -9.38 -9.32 -6.37
N ALA A 179 -9.49 -8.09 -6.85
CA ALA A 179 -8.36 -7.28 -7.27
C ALA A 179 -7.38 -6.98 -6.12
N ILE A 180 -7.90 -6.64 -4.95
CA ILE A 180 -7.10 -6.40 -3.74
C ILE A 180 -6.37 -7.67 -3.32
N ASP A 181 -7.05 -8.81 -3.30
CA ASP A 181 -6.45 -10.11 -2.96
C ASP A 181 -5.29 -10.43 -3.92
N LEU A 182 -5.48 -10.23 -5.23
CA LEU A 182 -4.42 -10.45 -6.21
C LEU A 182 -3.26 -9.47 -6.03
N ALA A 183 -3.53 -8.19 -5.76
CA ALA A 183 -2.47 -7.21 -5.46
C ALA A 183 -1.66 -7.61 -4.22
N ASP A 184 -2.34 -8.04 -3.16
CA ASP A 184 -1.71 -8.50 -1.93
C ASP A 184 -0.87 -9.77 -2.18
N ASP A 185 -1.36 -10.72 -2.97
CA ASP A 185 -0.62 -11.93 -3.35
C ASP A 185 0.66 -11.60 -4.15
N LEU A 186 0.64 -10.54 -4.97
CA LEU A 186 1.81 -10.08 -5.72
C LEU A 186 2.82 -9.31 -4.87
N LEU A 187 2.34 -8.54 -3.89
CA LEU A 187 3.18 -7.68 -3.05
C LEU A 187 3.74 -8.41 -1.83
N VAL A 188 3.08 -9.45 -1.34
CA VAL A 188 3.50 -10.21 -0.18
C VAL A 188 4.42 -11.36 -0.64
N PRO A 189 5.74 -11.29 -0.41
CA PRO A 189 6.60 -12.44 -0.67
C PRO A 189 6.12 -13.62 0.18
N ARG A 190 5.69 -14.72 -0.45
CA ARG A 190 5.17 -15.94 0.22
C ARG A 190 6.08 -16.36 1.39
N LYS A 191 5.70 -16.02 2.63
CA LYS A 191 6.32 -16.40 3.92
C LYS A 191 5.58 -15.74 5.10
N PRO A 192 5.66 -16.25 6.34
CA PRO A 192 5.57 -17.62 6.84
C PRO A 192 4.13 -17.95 7.32
N GLU A 193 3.87 -19.20 7.69
CA GLU A 193 2.67 -19.59 8.45
C GLU A 193 2.68 -18.93 9.83
N ILE A 194 1.82 -17.93 10.04
CA ILE A 194 1.40 -17.59 11.41
C ILE A 194 0.37 -18.65 11.79
N ASP A 195 0.65 -19.37 12.87
CA ASP A 195 -0.28 -20.29 13.48
C ASP A 195 -1.47 -19.50 14.07
N HIS A 196 -2.51 -19.38 13.25
CA HIS A 196 -3.76 -18.71 13.62
C HIS A 196 -4.66 -19.61 14.47
N GLU A 197 -4.35 -20.90 14.63
CA GLU A 197 -5.10 -21.80 15.52
C GLU A 197 -4.90 -21.43 16.99
N ARG A 198 -3.82 -20.72 17.30
CA ARG A 198 -3.55 -20.15 18.63
C ARG A 198 -4.33 -18.87 18.92
N ALA A 199 -5.00 -18.28 17.93
CA ALA A 199 -5.79 -17.07 18.15
C ALA A 199 -6.99 -17.41 19.06
N PRO A 200 -7.15 -16.71 20.19
CA PRO A 200 -8.33 -16.90 21.03
C PRO A 200 -9.60 -16.51 20.26
N ARG A 201 -10.75 -17.03 20.71
CA ARG A 201 -12.02 -16.75 20.04
C ARG A 201 -12.46 -15.31 20.32
N LEU A 202 -13.08 -14.69 19.30
CA LEU A 202 -13.65 -13.35 19.43
C LEU A 202 -14.66 -13.27 20.59
N GLU A 203 -15.45 -14.31 20.82
CA GLU A 203 -16.46 -14.35 21.88
C GLU A 203 -15.83 -14.21 23.28
N ASP A 204 -14.67 -14.83 23.51
CA ASP A 204 -13.96 -14.74 24.78
C ASP A 204 -13.45 -13.30 25.01
N PHE A 205 -13.04 -12.62 23.93
CA PHE A 205 -12.70 -11.20 23.97
C PHE A 205 -13.93 -10.31 24.22
N ILE A 206 -15.08 -10.61 23.62
CA ILE A 206 -16.32 -9.84 23.88
C ILE A 206 -16.75 -9.99 25.34
N VAL A 207 -16.70 -11.20 25.92
CA VAL A 207 -16.98 -11.42 27.36
C VAL A 207 -16.00 -10.65 28.23
N PHE A 208 -14.73 -10.58 27.83
CA PHE A 208 -13.73 -9.75 28.50
C PHE A 208 -14.11 -8.25 28.45
N LEU A 209 -14.55 -7.74 27.30
CA LEU A 209 -14.98 -6.35 27.16
C LEU A 209 -16.23 -6.04 27.99
N GLU A 210 -17.16 -6.98 28.16
CA GLU A 210 -18.40 -6.75 28.93
C GLU A 210 -18.15 -6.53 30.42
N ARG A 211 -16.96 -6.92 30.92
CA ARG A 211 -16.53 -6.71 32.31
C ARG A 211 -15.80 -5.39 32.51
N ARG A 212 -15.65 -4.59 31.45
CA ARG A 212 -14.89 -3.33 31.42
C ARG A 212 -15.83 -2.13 31.49
N ASN A 213 -15.43 -1.11 32.24
CA ASN A 213 -16.18 0.15 32.35
C ASN A 213 -15.61 1.24 31.42
N GLU A 214 -14.62 0.91 30.61
CA GLU A 214 -14.00 1.83 29.67
C GLU A 214 -14.89 2.10 28.45
N SER A 215 -14.98 3.37 28.02
CA SER A 215 -15.83 3.78 26.90
C SER A 215 -15.48 3.07 25.57
N SER A 216 -14.20 2.78 25.33
CA SER A 216 -13.78 2.04 24.14
C SER A 216 -14.29 0.60 24.13
N ALA A 217 -14.38 -0.05 25.29
CA ALA A 217 -14.95 -1.39 25.39
C ALA A 217 -16.46 -1.35 25.07
N GLY A 218 -17.18 -0.39 25.66
CA GLY A 218 -18.60 -0.18 25.37
C GLY A 218 -18.87 0.10 23.88
N GLU A 219 -18.07 0.94 23.24
CA GLU A 219 -18.18 1.25 21.81
C GLU A 219 -17.93 0.01 20.93
N LEU A 220 -16.92 -0.81 21.24
CA LEU A 220 -16.65 -2.04 20.50
C LEU A 220 -17.78 -3.07 20.66
N ILE A 221 -18.34 -3.21 21.86
CA ILE A 221 -19.51 -4.07 22.11
C ILE A 221 -20.71 -3.59 21.28
N ALA A 222 -20.97 -2.28 21.28
CA ALA A 222 -22.06 -1.70 20.49
C ALA A 222 -21.89 -2.00 18.99
N ARG A 223 -20.68 -1.79 18.44
CA ARG A 223 -20.35 -2.10 17.04
C ARG A 223 -20.47 -3.59 16.72
N HIS A 224 -19.98 -4.45 17.60
CA HIS A 224 -20.12 -5.90 17.47
C HIS A 224 -21.59 -6.34 17.44
N ARG A 225 -22.45 -5.69 18.23
CA ARG A 225 -23.92 -5.89 18.24
C ARG A 225 -24.66 -5.16 17.12
N GLY A 226 -23.93 -4.53 16.20
CA GLY A 226 -24.46 -3.95 14.97
C GLY A 226 -24.71 -2.47 14.95
N HIS A 227 -24.18 -1.72 15.92
CA HIS A 227 -24.10 -0.28 15.79
C HIS A 227 -23.29 0.11 14.54
N SER A 228 -23.91 0.93 13.68
CA SER A 228 -23.32 1.46 12.44
C SER A 228 -22.87 0.41 11.42
N ASN A 229 -23.36 -0.83 11.49
CA ASN A 229 -22.95 -1.93 10.60
C ASN A 229 -21.43 -2.22 10.62
N LEU A 230 -20.79 -2.07 11.79
CA LEU A 230 -19.33 -2.24 11.97
C LEU A 230 -18.93 -3.59 12.59
N GLN A 231 -19.81 -4.60 12.61
CA GLN A 231 -19.53 -5.92 13.21
C GLN A 231 -18.30 -6.57 12.55
N GLY A 232 -18.23 -6.54 11.21
CA GLY A 232 -17.10 -7.04 10.46
C GLY A 232 -15.80 -6.29 10.75
N HIS A 233 -15.88 -4.98 11.02
CA HIS A 233 -14.70 -4.18 11.35
C HIS A 233 -14.11 -4.59 12.70
N VAL A 234 -14.96 -4.85 13.70
CA VAL A 234 -14.52 -5.35 15.01
C VAL A 234 -13.85 -6.70 14.86
N LYS A 235 -14.50 -7.63 14.14
CA LYS A 235 -13.97 -8.98 13.89
C LYS A 235 -12.61 -8.96 13.22
N GLN A 236 -12.47 -8.24 12.11
CA GLN A 236 -11.21 -8.16 11.36
C GLN A 236 -10.12 -7.44 12.18
N SER A 237 -10.47 -6.36 12.88
CA SER A 237 -9.52 -5.64 13.75
C SER A 237 -9.04 -6.51 14.90
N TYR A 238 -9.91 -7.36 15.47
CA TYR A 238 -9.58 -8.26 16.57
C TYR A 238 -8.54 -9.28 16.14
N TYR A 239 -8.84 -10.08 15.11
CA TYR A 239 -7.93 -11.13 14.66
C TYR A 239 -6.62 -10.56 14.13
N GLY A 240 -6.65 -9.45 13.39
CA GLY A 240 -5.43 -8.75 12.98
C GLY A 240 -4.58 -8.30 14.18
N SER A 241 -5.21 -7.75 15.23
CA SER A 241 -4.49 -7.33 16.45
C SER A 241 -3.92 -8.51 17.23
N VAL A 242 -4.65 -9.63 17.32
CA VAL A 242 -4.17 -10.85 17.98
C VAL A 242 -2.95 -11.38 17.26
N LEU A 243 -3.03 -11.60 15.94
CA LEU A 243 -1.92 -12.12 15.16
C LEU A 243 -0.69 -11.21 15.23
N PHE A 244 -0.89 -9.90 15.15
CA PHE A 244 0.20 -8.92 15.32
C PHE A 244 0.87 -9.05 16.69
N LEU A 245 0.10 -9.14 17.78
CA LEU A 245 0.65 -9.17 19.13
C LEU A 245 1.20 -10.53 19.58
N LEU A 246 0.79 -11.62 18.94
CA LEU A 246 1.37 -12.96 19.11
C LEU A 246 2.61 -13.18 18.23
N HIS A 247 2.78 -12.38 17.17
CA HIS A 247 3.92 -12.53 16.29
C HIS A 247 5.24 -12.14 17.01
N PRO A 248 6.28 -13.02 16.99
CA PRO A 248 7.50 -12.81 17.78
C PRO A 248 8.22 -11.49 17.53
N ALA A 249 8.19 -10.98 16.28
CA ALA A 249 8.85 -9.72 15.92
C ALA A 249 8.20 -8.48 16.57
N TYR A 250 6.96 -8.59 17.05
CA TYR A 250 6.17 -7.45 17.56
C TYR A 250 5.71 -7.63 19.00
N ALA A 251 5.90 -8.81 19.59
CA ALA A 251 5.49 -9.13 20.96
C ALA A 251 6.04 -8.14 22.01
N SER A 252 7.22 -7.56 21.79
CA SER A 252 7.84 -6.57 22.67
C SER A 252 7.04 -5.25 22.80
N LEU A 253 6.12 -4.97 21.87
CA LEU A 253 5.27 -3.77 21.91
C LEU A 253 4.08 -3.91 22.86
N ARG A 254 3.73 -5.14 23.26
CA ARG A 254 2.54 -5.46 24.07
C ARG A 254 2.50 -4.68 25.41
N PRO A 255 3.58 -4.58 26.20
CA PRO A 255 3.53 -3.87 27.48
C PRO A 255 3.15 -2.38 27.35
N GLY A 256 3.63 -1.69 26.30
CA GLY A 256 3.27 -0.29 26.04
C GLY A 256 1.80 -0.13 25.64
N LEU A 257 1.27 -1.10 24.89
CA LEU A 257 -0.15 -1.11 24.49
C LEU A 257 -1.10 -1.38 25.65
N VAL A 258 -0.73 -2.25 26.59
CA VAL A 258 -1.51 -2.51 27.82
C VAL A 258 -1.74 -1.21 28.60
N GLN A 259 -0.71 -0.37 28.69
CA GLN A 259 -0.73 0.90 29.43
C GLN A 259 -1.44 2.04 28.68
N THR A 260 -1.82 1.84 27.41
CA THR A 260 -2.46 2.89 26.60
C THR A 260 -3.84 3.23 27.17
N ALA A 261 -4.16 4.52 27.28
CA ALA A 261 -5.47 4.98 27.75
C ALA A 261 -6.57 4.69 26.71
N VAL A 262 -7.69 4.12 27.16
CA VAL A 262 -8.80 3.65 26.30
C VAL A 262 -10.13 4.36 26.58
N ASN A 263 -10.11 5.54 27.20
CA ASN A 263 -11.31 6.31 27.50
C ASN A 263 -11.84 7.12 26.30
N HIS A 264 -11.10 7.16 25.19
CA HIS A 264 -11.48 7.76 23.90
C HIS A 264 -10.87 6.93 22.77
N VAL A 265 -10.90 7.41 21.52
CA VAL A 265 -10.10 6.83 20.42
C VAL A 265 -8.63 6.83 20.85
N PRO A 266 -8.01 5.66 21.13
CA PRO A 266 -6.64 5.65 21.61
C PRO A 266 -5.69 6.17 20.54
N ARG A 267 -4.67 6.90 20.97
CA ARG A 267 -3.51 7.22 20.14
C ARG A 267 -2.41 6.23 20.49
N VAL A 268 -2.10 5.35 19.56
CA VAL A 268 -0.94 4.47 19.66
C VAL A 268 0.34 5.24 19.30
N SER A 269 1.49 4.78 19.76
CA SER A 269 2.77 5.41 19.42
C SER A 269 3.07 5.25 17.93
N ARG A 270 3.87 6.17 17.39
CA ARG A 270 4.33 6.10 16.00
C ARG A 270 5.06 4.79 15.70
N GLU A 271 5.87 4.31 16.66
CA GLU A 271 6.56 3.03 16.55
C GLU A 271 5.59 1.85 16.35
N VAL A 272 4.50 1.81 17.13
CA VAL A 272 3.47 0.77 16.99
C VAL A 272 2.77 0.86 15.63
N GLU A 273 2.47 2.07 15.14
CA GLU A 273 1.85 2.25 13.82
C GLU A 273 2.78 1.79 12.70
N GLU A 274 4.06 2.15 12.75
CA GLU A 274 5.06 1.73 11.76
C GLU A 274 5.21 0.20 11.75
N LYS A 275 5.26 -0.44 12.91
CA LYS A 275 5.36 -1.90 13.04
C LYS A 275 4.08 -2.63 12.64
N TRP A 276 2.92 -2.02 12.89
CA TRP A 276 1.64 -2.54 12.41
C TRP A 276 1.56 -2.53 10.88
N ILE A 277 2.00 -1.43 10.25
CA ILE A 277 2.04 -1.34 8.78
C ILE A 277 2.98 -2.40 8.20
N GLU A 278 4.17 -2.54 8.79
CA GLU A 278 5.13 -3.59 8.41
C GLU A 278 4.51 -4.99 8.52
N PHE A 279 3.81 -5.28 9.63
CA PHE A 279 3.09 -6.54 9.83
C PHE A 279 2.05 -6.77 8.74
N LEU A 280 1.16 -5.80 8.48
CA LEU A 280 0.16 -5.98 7.43
C LEU A 280 0.85 -6.20 6.08
N ASP A 281 1.84 -5.37 5.73
CA ASP A 281 2.59 -5.45 4.46
C ASP A 281 3.24 -6.83 4.26
N ALA A 282 3.61 -7.52 5.33
CA ALA A 282 4.13 -8.88 5.27
C ALA A 282 3.06 -9.99 5.35
N HIS A 283 1.84 -9.71 5.85
CA HIS A 283 0.91 -10.76 6.28
C HIS A 283 -0.53 -10.63 5.78
N ALA A 284 -0.86 -9.67 4.91
CA ALA A 284 -2.25 -9.45 4.48
C ALA A 284 -2.89 -10.63 3.74
N GLY A 285 -2.09 -11.56 3.17
CA GLY A 285 -2.61 -12.78 2.56
C GLY A 285 -3.11 -13.84 3.57
N ILE A 286 -2.96 -13.63 4.88
CA ILE A 286 -3.40 -14.61 5.90
C ILE A 286 -4.93 -14.57 6.03
N LYS A 287 -5.54 -15.75 5.94
CA LYS A 287 -6.97 -15.98 6.04
C LYS A 287 -7.24 -17.10 7.05
N GLY A 288 -8.29 -16.94 7.85
CA GLY A 288 -8.80 -17.96 8.75
C GLY A 288 -10.31 -18.17 8.57
N PRO A 289 -10.93 -19.11 9.29
CA PRO A 289 -12.36 -19.37 9.17
C PRO A 289 -13.23 -18.13 9.41
N ASP A 290 -12.79 -17.27 10.33
CA ASP A 290 -13.55 -16.10 10.78
C ASP A 290 -13.01 -14.75 10.29
N PHE A 291 -11.82 -14.72 9.68
CA PHE A 291 -11.13 -13.48 9.34
C PHE A 291 -10.35 -13.57 8.04
N ASP A 292 -10.08 -12.40 7.45
CA ASP A 292 -9.28 -12.25 6.24
C ASP A 292 -8.51 -10.93 6.36
N LEU A 293 -7.18 -11.00 6.43
CA LEU A 293 -6.37 -9.79 6.59
C LEU A 293 -6.39 -8.90 5.33
N SER A 294 -6.73 -9.42 4.16
CA SER A 294 -6.95 -8.59 2.96
C SER A 294 -8.24 -7.77 3.11
N VAL A 295 -9.27 -8.33 3.74
CA VAL A 295 -10.50 -7.60 4.10
C VAL A 295 -10.20 -6.52 5.13
N LEU A 296 -9.37 -6.81 6.15
CA LEU A 296 -8.91 -5.81 7.12
C LEU A 296 -8.17 -4.67 6.40
N ARG A 297 -7.26 -5.01 5.49
CA ARG A 297 -6.51 -4.04 4.69
C ARG A 297 -7.44 -3.18 3.83
N ARG A 298 -8.44 -3.77 3.19
CA ARG A 298 -9.43 -3.03 2.39
C ARG A 298 -10.10 -1.95 3.24
N ILE A 299 -10.55 -2.26 4.46
CA ILE A 299 -11.32 -1.32 5.29
C ILE A 299 -10.45 -0.27 6.00
N LEU A 300 -9.17 -0.56 6.24
CA LEU A 300 -8.26 0.38 6.92
C LEU A 300 -7.83 1.54 6.01
N PRO A 301 -7.52 2.71 6.58
CA PRO A 301 -6.90 3.79 5.83
C PRO A 301 -5.42 3.48 5.51
N GLU A 302 -4.87 4.17 4.51
CA GLU A 302 -3.44 4.03 4.15
C GLU A 302 -2.48 4.27 5.32
N SER A 303 -2.81 5.22 6.21
CA SER A 303 -2.04 5.53 7.43
C SER A 303 -2.01 4.40 8.45
N LEU A 304 -2.81 3.34 8.26
CA LEU A 304 -2.82 2.12 9.07
C LEU A 304 -2.56 0.88 8.21
N GLY A 305 -1.93 1.04 7.04
CA GLY A 305 -1.54 -0.09 6.19
C GLY A 305 -2.64 -0.57 5.24
N GLY A 306 -3.75 0.16 5.13
CA GLY A 306 -4.90 -0.19 4.31
C GLY A 306 -4.94 0.43 2.91
N TYR A 307 -6.08 0.27 2.24
CA TYR A 307 -6.37 0.82 0.90
C TYR A 307 -7.44 1.94 0.89
N THR A 308 -8.18 2.11 1.97
CA THR A 308 -9.27 3.10 2.02
C THR A 308 -8.72 4.53 2.15
N THR A 309 -9.32 5.48 1.44
CA THR A 309 -8.97 6.90 1.52
C THR A 309 -9.70 7.63 2.65
N THR A 310 -10.84 7.10 3.12
CA THR A 310 -11.69 7.70 4.16
C THR A 310 -11.57 6.95 5.50
N GLY A 311 -10.99 7.60 6.52
CA GLY A 311 -10.54 6.94 7.75
C GLY A 311 -11.57 6.79 8.89
N GLY A 312 -12.88 6.79 8.67
CA GLY A 312 -13.86 6.92 9.76
C GLY A 312 -14.04 5.67 10.63
N GLY A 313 -14.79 4.70 10.13
CA GLY A 313 -15.27 3.55 10.91
C GLY A 313 -14.16 2.56 11.28
N ALA A 314 -13.33 2.17 10.30
CA ALA A 314 -12.29 1.17 10.50
C ALA A 314 -11.15 1.65 11.41
N SER A 315 -10.62 2.86 11.16
CA SER A 315 -9.51 3.42 11.95
C SER A 315 -9.87 3.53 13.43
N SER A 316 -11.07 4.05 13.72
CA SER A 316 -11.55 4.18 15.10
C SER A 316 -11.81 2.84 15.77
N THR A 317 -12.26 1.82 15.02
CA THR A 317 -12.44 0.45 15.51
C THR A 317 -11.10 -0.19 15.84
N PHE A 318 -10.15 -0.14 14.90
CA PHE A 318 -8.83 -0.71 15.05
C PHE A 318 -8.07 -0.10 16.24
N ARG A 319 -8.02 1.24 16.33
CA ARG A 319 -7.33 1.95 17.42
C ARG A 319 -7.88 1.62 18.80
N ARG A 320 -9.16 1.27 18.93
CA ARG A 320 -9.74 0.77 20.19
C ARG A 320 -9.38 -0.69 20.45
N THR A 321 -9.45 -1.50 19.39
CA THR A 321 -9.26 -2.94 19.48
C THR A 321 -7.84 -3.28 19.90
N LEU A 322 -6.83 -2.69 19.25
CA LEU A 322 -5.42 -3.04 19.48
C LEU A 322 -4.98 -3.01 20.96
N PRO A 323 -5.14 -1.90 21.71
CA PRO A 323 -4.73 -1.87 23.13
C PRO A 323 -5.62 -2.76 24.02
N LEU A 324 -6.90 -2.94 23.69
CA LEU A 324 -7.79 -3.82 24.44
C LEU A 324 -7.44 -5.30 24.22
N VAL A 325 -7.03 -5.69 23.01
CA VAL A 325 -6.49 -7.03 22.73
C VAL A 325 -5.19 -7.25 23.49
N ALA A 326 -4.29 -6.25 23.54
CA ALA A 326 -3.07 -6.37 24.33
C ALA A 326 -3.36 -6.68 25.81
N ARG A 327 -4.33 -5.99 26.43
CA ARG A 327 -4.79 -6.28 27.80
C ARG A 327 -5.43 -7.65 27.94
N PHE A 328 -6.23 -8.05 26.96
CA PHE A 328 -6.88 -9.36 26.95
C PHE A 328 -5.85 -10.50 26.95
N LEU A 329 -4.85 -10.43 26.06
CA LEU A 329 -3.77 -11.42 25.99
C LEU A 329 -2.92 -11.44 27.26
N ASP A 330 -2.62 -10.27 27.84
CA ASP A 330 -1.85 -10.14 29.08
C ASP A 330 -2.55 -10.77 30.29
N GLU A 331 -3.83 -10.46 30.50
CA GLU A 331 -4.60 -10.99 31.63
C GLU A 331 -4.85 -12.50 31.55
N HIS A 332 -4.94 -13.05 30.34
CA HIS A 332 -5.11 -14.49 30.12
C HIS A 332 -3.78 -15.24 29.95
N LYS A 333 -2.64 -14.54 30.02
CA LYS A 333 -1.29 -15.11 29.85
C LYS A 333 -1.13 -15.90 28.56
N ILE A 334 -1.64 -15.34 27.46
CA ILE A 334 -1.60 -15.96 26.14
C ILE A 334 -0.31 -15.48 25.46
N GLU A 335 0.63 -16.41 25.26
CA GLU A 335 1.92 -16.14 24.64
C GLU A 335 1.89 -16.29 23.13
#